data_AF-A0A662EQF3-F1
#
_entry.id   AF-A0A662EQF3-F1
#
_cell.length_a   1.000
_cell.length_b   1.000
_cell.length_c   1.000
_cell.angle_alpha   90.00
_cell.angle_beta   90.00
_cell.angle_gamma   90.00
#
_symmetry.space_group_name_H-M   'P 1'
#
loop_
_entity.id
_entity.type
_entity.pdbx_description
1 polymer ?
#
loop_
_entity_poly.entity_id
_entity_poly.type
_entity_poly.pdbx_seq_one_letter_code
_entity_poly.pdbx_strand_id
1 'polypeptide(L)'
;MFLHGGWFHLIGNMWYLWLFGDNVEWAMGSARFVLFYVLCGLGAAFTQMAVAPGSMVPMVGASGAISGVMGAYLVLFPWSRILTLVPFFFFYYFMELPAVLFLGFWFFIQLFSALGSISMIDLGGVAWFAHLGGFITGVLLVFPFKKRWVTPGLVRWWRARRYYRPPWGWWP
;
A
#
# COMPACT_ATOMS: atom_id res chain seq x y z
N MET A 1 1.13 -12.01 10.39
CA MET A 1 0.61 -10.69 10.83
C MET A 1 1.25 -10.20 12.12
N PHE A 2 1.27 -10.97 13.23
CA PHE A 2 1.73 -10.43 14.52
C PHE A 2 3.16 -10.80 14.92
N LEU A 3 3.72 -11.88 14.34
CA LEU A 3 5.12 -12.26 14.51
C LEU A 3 6.02 -11.44 13.58
N HIS A 4 7.25 -11.16 14.02
CA HIS A 4 8.24 -10.36 13.29
C HIS A 4 9.61 -11.04 13.32
N GLY A 5 10.34 -10.97 12.21
CA GLY A 5 11.66 -11.61 12.05
C GLY A 5 12.83 -10.87 12.71
N GLY A 6 12.59 -9.79 13.46
CA GLY A 6 13.61 -8.99 14.12
C GLY A 6 13.17 -7.54 14.38
N TRP A 7 14.01 -6.77 15.09
CA TRP A 7 13.71 -5.40 15.51
C TRP A 7 13.49 -4.44 14.34
N PHE A 8 14.38 -4.44 13.33
CA PHE A 8 14.21 -3.58 12.16
C PHE A 8 12.92 -3.87 11.38
N HIS A 9 12.52 -5.14 11.30
CA HIS A 9 11.26 -5.53 10.66
C HIS A 9 10.06 -5.01 11.46
N LEU A 10 10.07 -5.13 12.79
CA LEU A 10 9.01 -4.59 13.63
C LEU A 10 8.92 -3.06 13.55
N ILE A 11 10.05 -2.36 13.73
CA ILE A 11 10.10 -0.89 13.68
C ILE A 11 9.62 -0.39 12.31
N GLY A 12 10.08 -1.01 11.22
CA GLY A 12 9.61 -0.67 9.88
C GLY A 12 8.10 -0.83 9.72
N ASN A 13 7.54 -1.95 10.17
CA ASN A 13 6.10 -2.17 10.12
C ASN A 13 5.33 -1.11 10.93
N MET A 14 5.78 -0.81 12.15
CA MET A 14 5.11 0.19 13.00
C MET A 14 5.24 1.59 12.42
N TRP A 15 6.37 1.93 11.80
CA TRP A 15 6.57 3.21 11.12
C TRP A 15 5.59 3.40 9.96
N TYR A 16 5.48 2.40 9.07
CA TYR A 16 4.55 2.47 7.94
C TYR A 16 3.09 2.47 8.43
N LEU A 17 2.77 1.67 9.45
CA LEU A 17 1.43 1.66 10.02
C LEU A 17 1.08 2.99 10.69
N TRP A 18 2.02 3.65 11.36
CA TRP A 18 1.84 4.98 11.93
C TRP A 18 1.62 6.04 10.83
N LEU A 19 2.42 5.99 9.76
CA LEU A 19 2.36 6.97 8.67
C LEU A 19 1.05 6.92 7.87
N PHE A 20 0.49 5.72 7.66
CA PHE A 20 -0.67 5.52 6.79
C PHE A 20 -1.94 5.10 7.52
N GLY A 21 -1.81 4.42 8.66
CA GLY A 21 -2.90 3.79 9.38
C GLY A 21 -3.91 4.78 9.92
N ASP A 22 -3.47 5.85 10.58
CA ASP A 22 -4.37 6.83 11.21
C ASP A 22 -5.39 7.43 10.21
N ASN A 23 -4.91 7.87 9.05
CA ASN A 23 -5.78 8.44 8.01
C ASN A 23 -6.78 7.41 7.44
N VAL A 24 -6.35 6.16 7.27
CA VAL A 24 -7.21 5.08 6.75
C VAL A 24 -8.22 4.65 7.81
N GLU A 25 -7.80 4.57 9.08
CA GLU A 25 -8.67 4.30 10.21
C GLU A 25 -9.72 5.41 10.36
N TRP A 26 -9.34 6.67 10.28
CA TRP A 26 -10.28 7.80 10.29
C TRP A 26 -11.35 7.66 9.20
N ALA A 27 -10.94 7.25 8.00
CA ALA A 27 -11.83 7.08 6.85
C ALA A 27 -12.83 5.92 7.00
N MET A 28 -12.56 4.94 7.87
CA MET A 28 -13.38 3.72 8.03
C MET A 28 -14.06 3.62 9.40
N GLY A 29 -13.42 4.10 10.47
CA GLY A 29 -13.70 3.82 11.87
C GLY A 29 -12.93 2.60 12.40
N SER A 30 -12.55 2.61 13.68
CA SER A 30 -11.62 1.64 14.29
C SER A 30 -12.02 0.18 14.12
N ALA A 31 -13.26 -0.18 14.42
CA ALA A 31 -13.71 -1.58 14.29
C ALA A 31 -13.63 -2.09 12.84
N ARG A 32 -13.99 -1.24 11.86
CA ARG A 32 -13.88 -1.59 10.44
C ARG A 32 -12.43 -1.65 9.99
N PHE A 33 -11.58 -0.76 10.50
CA PHE A 33 -10.16 -0.76 10.21
C PHE A 33 -9.47 -2.04 10.67
N VAL A 34 -9.77 -2.53 11.88
CA VAL A 34 -9.21 -3.80 12.38
C VAL A 34 -9.62 -4.96 11.48
N LEU A 35 -10.91 -5.06 11.12
CA LEU A 35 -11.38 -6.11 10.20
C LEU A 35 -10.73 -5.97 8.81
N PHE A 36 -10.67 -4.75 8.27
CA PHE A 36 -10.00 -4.45 7.01
C PHE A 36 -8.53 -4.89 7.02
N TYR A 37 -7.81 -4.58 8.09
CA TYR A 37 -6.40 -4.93 8.27
C TYR A 37 -6.19 -6.45 8.24
N VAL A 38 -7.01 -7.19 8.99
CA VAL A 38 -6.98 -8.66 8.98
C VAL A 38 -7.29 -9.21 7.59
N LEU A 39 -8.32 -8.71 6.91
CA LEU A 39 -8.67 -9.15 5.56
C LEU A 39 -7.56 -8.85 4.54
N CYS A 40 -6.90 -7.70 4.65
CA CYS A 40 -5.74 -7.38 3.81
C CYS A 40 -4.59 -8.35 4.04
N GLY A 41 -4.31 -8.70 5.30
CA GLY A 41 -3.31 -9.71 5.61
C GLY A 41 -3.68 -11.10 5.12
N LEU A 42 -4.97 -11.47 5.14
CA LEU A 42 -5.43 -12.73 4.56
C LEU A 42 -5.26 -12.72 3.04
N GLY A 43 -5.64 -11.63 2.37
CA GLY A 43 -5.40 -11.46 0.93
C GLY A 43 -3.91 -11.57 0.56
N ALA A 44 -3.04 -10.94 1.34
CA ALA A 44 -1.59 -11.07 1.22
C ALA A 44 -1.13 -12.54 1.36
N ALA A 45 -1.61 -13.25 2.38
CA ALA A 45 -1.28 -14.65 2.59
C ALA A 45 -1.76 -15.53 1.44
N PHE A 46 -2.99 -15.35 0.97
CA PHE A 46 -3.54 -16.08 -0.16
C PHE A 46 -2.72 -15.86 -1.42
N THR A 47 -2.32 -14.62 -1.72
CA THR A 47 -1.49 -14.33 -2.90
C THR A 47 -0.13 -15.02 -2.81
N GLN A 48 0.54 -15.00 -1.66
CA GLN A 48 1.82 -15.69 -1.49
C GLN A 48 1.66 -17.21 -1.64
N MET A 49 0.66 -17.81 -0.99
CA MET A 49 0.39 -19.25 -1.08
C MET A 49 0.00 -19.68 -2.49
N ALA A 50 -0.73 -18.85 -3.25
CA ALA A 50 -1.10 -19.17 -4.62
C ALA A 50 0.11 -19.24 -5.56
N VAL A 51 1.14 -18.44 -5.31
CA VAL A 51 2.36 -18.41 -6.12
C VAL A 51 3.34 -19.51 -5.73
N ALA A 52 3.41 -19.88 -4.45
CA ALA A 52 4.29 -20.94 -3.95
C ALA A 52 3.56 -21.88 -2.98
N PRO A 53 2.60 -22.69 -3.46
CA PRO A 53 1.73 -23.50 -2.61
C PRO A 53 2.46 -24.63 -1.87
N GLY A 54 3.60 -25.08 -2.39
CA GLY A 54 4.45 -26.10 -1.77
C GLY A 54 5.57 -25.54 -0.89
N SER A 55 5.65 -24.22 -0.72
CA SER A 55 6.75 -23.62 0.03
C SER A 55 6.64 -23.94 1.51
N MET A 56 7.74 -24.42 2.10
CA MET A 56 7.86 -24.65 3.54
C MET A 56 8.42 -23.43 4.27
N VAL A 57 8.73 -22.35 3.55
CA VAL A 57 9.22 -21.11 4.14
C VAL A 57 8.05 -20.39 4.83
N PRO A 58 8.12 -20.15 6.14
CA PRO A 58 7.04 -19.47 6.84
C PRO A 58 6.99 -17.98 6.47
N MET A 59 5.81 -17.51 6.11
CA MET A 59 5.56 -16.09 5.92
C MET A 59 5.27 -15.41 7.26
N VAL A 60 6.17 -14.52 7.68
CA VAL A 60 6.14 -13.82 8.98
C VAL A 60 6.09 -12.31 8.76
N GLY A 61 5.31 -11.59 9.56
CA GLY A 61 5.22 -10.13 9.50
C GLY A 61 3.82 -9.56 9.35
N ALA A 62 3.70 -8.28 9.70
CA ALA A 62 2.52 -7.43 9.50
C ALA A 62 2.49 -6.80 8.09
N SER A 63 3.61 -6.81 7.38
CA SER A 63 3.87 -6.02 6.18
C SER A 63 2.85 -6.24 5.06
N GLY A 64 2.35 -7.46 4.85
CA GLY A 64 1.28 -7.72 3.87
C GLY A 64 -0.04 -7.00 4.21
N ALA A 65 -0.46 -6.99 5.48
CA ALA A 65 -1.65 -6.26 5.91
C ALA A 65 -1.44 -4.74 5.81
N ILE A 66 -0.26 -4.25 6.20
CA ILE A 66 0.13 -2.84 6.07
C ILE A 66 0.19 -2.41 4.60
N SER A 67 0.62 -3.30 3.69
CA SER A 67 0.57 -3.05 2.26
C SER A 67 -0.86 -2.78 1.80
N GLY A 68 -1.85 -3.47 2.36
CA GLY A 68 -3.27 -3.17 2.12
C GLY A 68 -3.71 -1.82 2.67
N VAL A 69 -3.23 -1.42 3.84
CA VAL A 69 -3.44 -0.05 4.36
C VAL A 69 -2.87 0.99 3.40
N MET A 70 -1.67 0.77 2.87
CA MET A 70 -1.05 1.63 1.85
C MET A 70 -1.88 1.67 0.55
N GLY A 71 -2.40 0.54 0.10
CA GLY A 71 -3.30 0.46 -1.06
C GLY A 71 -4.58 1.28 -0.86
N ALA A 72 -5.22 1.18 0.31
CA ALA A 72 -6.36 2.02 0.65
C ALA A 72 -5.99 3.51 0.73
N TYR A 73 -4.84 3.83 1.33
CA TYR A 73 -4.34 5.20 1.42
C TYR A 73 -4.16 5.83 0.04
N LEU A 74 -3.59 5.10 -0.92
CA LEU A 74 -3.42 5.56 -2.30
C LEU A 74 -4.76 5.99 -2.92
N VAL A 75 -5.82 5.22 -2.71
CA VAL A 75 -7.16 5.50 -3.27
C VAL A 75 -7.82 6.69 -2.57
N LEU A 76 -7.69 6.77 -1.25
CA LEU A 76 -8.31 7.79 -0.43
C LEU A 76 -7.60 9.15 -0.54
N PHE A 77 -6.27 9.15 -0.57
CA PHE A 77 -5.43 10.32 -0.37
C PHE A 77 -4.28 10.41 -1.40
N PRO A 78 -4.52 10.25 -2.73
CA PRO A 78 -3.45 10.18 -3.74
C PRO A 78 -2.58 11.43 -3.82
N TRP A 79 -3.10 12.58 -3.38
CA TRP A 79 -2.43 13.88 -3.47
C TRP A 79 -1.90 14.38 -2.11
N SER A 80 -2.05 13.59 -1.04
CA SER A 80 -1.42 13.91 0.25
C SER A 80 0.09 13.85 0.11
N ARG A 81 0.79 14.77 0.77
CA ARG A 81 2.25 14.88 0.69
C ARG A 81 2.92 14.04 1.76
N ILE A 82 3.88 13.22 1.36
CA ILE A 82 4.68 12.36 2.23
C ILE A 82 6.11 12.89 2.22
N LEU A 83 6.59 13.31 3.38
CA LEU A 83 7.99 13.70 3.55
C LEU A 83 8.87 12.48 3.34
N THR A 84 9.65 12.49 2.27
CA THR A 84 10.45 11.36 1.82
C THR A 84 11.91 11.76 1.76
N LEU A 85 12.78 10.89 2.28
CA LEU A 85 14.22 11.02 2.06
C LEU A 85 14.56 10.48 0.67
N VAL A 86 14.91 11.36 -0.25
CA VAL A 86 15.29 11.00 -1.62
C VAL A 86 16.81 11.05 -1.72
N PRO A 87 17.47 9.90 -1.93
CA PRO A 87 18.90 9.88 -2.21
C PRO A 87 19.14 10.43 -3.62
N PHE A 88 20.03 11.41 -3.74
CA PHE A 88 20.50 11.97 -5.00
C PHE A 88 22.02 11.96 -5.03
N PHE A 89 22.59 10.97 -5.72
CA PHE A 89 24.02 10.63 -5.69
C PHE A 89 24.54 10.42 -4.27
N PHE A 90 25.39 11.32 -3.77
CA PHE A 90 26.00 11.27 -2.45
C PHE A 90 25.22 12.09 -1.40
N PHE A 91 24.15 12.78 -1.78
CA PHE A 91 23.36 13.65 -0.90
C PHE A 91 21.99 13.06 -0.63
N TYR A 92 21.46 13.35 0.56
CA TYR A 92 20.12 12.95 0.98
C TYR A 92 19.26 14.20 1.17
N TYR A 93 18.20 14.33 0.39
CA TYR A 93 17.28 15.46 0.46
C TYR A 93 15.94 15.03 1.00
N PHE A 94 15.39 15.80 1.95
CA PHE A 94 14.01 15.66 2.37
C PHE A 94 13.11 16.41 1.38
N MET A 95 12.22 15.68 0.71
CA MET A 95 11.28 16.24 -0.25
C MET A 95 9.87 15.71 0.01
N GLU A 96 8.88 16.56 -0.17
CA GLU A 96 7.48 16.19 -0.08
C GLU A 96 7.00 15.60 -1.42
N LEU A 97 6.68 14.31 -1.44
CA LEU A 97 6.15 13.65 -2.62
C LEU A 97 4.65 13.36 -2.46
N PRO A 98 3.83 13.54 -3.51
CA PRO A 98 2.43 13.12 -3.45
C PRO A 98 2.36 11.59 -3.29
N ALA A 99 1.39 11.12 -2.51
CA ALA A 99 1.24 9.71 -2.15
C ALA A 99 1.13 8.80 -3.38
N VAL A 100 0.51 9.27 -4.47
CA VAL A 100 0.44 8.53 -5.73
C VAL A 100 1.82 8.20 -6.30
N LEU A 101 2.79 9.11 -6.20
CA LEU A 101 4.14 8.87 -6.68
C LEU A 101 4.90 7.96 -5.72
N PHE A 102 4.85 8.26 -4.42
CA PHE A 102 5.56 7.47 -3.41
C PHE A 102 5.07 6.01 -3.36
N LEU A 103 3.76 5.80 -3.24
CA LEU A 103 3.15 4.48 -3.13
C LEU A 103 3.14 3.75 -4.48
N GLY A 104 3.00 4.48 -5.59
CA GLY A 104 3.12 3.91 -6.93
C GLY A 104 4.53 3.37 -7.17
N PHE A 105 5.56 4.17 -6.89
CA PHE A 105 6.95 3.73 -6.98
C PHE A 105 7.24 2.54 -6.07
N TRP A 106 6.78 2.60 -4.81
CA TRP A 106 6.91 1.49 -3.88
C TRP A 106 6.25 0.21 -4.43
N PHE A 107 5.04 0.29 -4.99
CA PHE A 107 4.34 -0.85 -5.60
C PHE A 107 5.13 -1.45 -6.77
N PHE A 108 5.71 -0.62 -7.63
CA PHE A 108 6.54 -1.11 -8.74
C PHE A 108 7.81 -1.81 -8.25
N ILE A 109 8.44 -1.32 -7.19
CA ILE A 109 9.55 -2.05 -6.56
C ILE A 109 9.07 -3.44 -6.11
N GLN A 110 7.93 -3.52 -5.41
CA GLN A 110 7.39 -4.82 -5.00
C GLN A 110 7.15 -5.75 -6.21
N LEU A 111 6.63 -5.21 -7.31
CA LEU A 111 6.34 -5.96 -8.53
C LEU A 111 7.62 -6.54 -9.16
N PHE A 112 8.62 -5.70 -9.41
CA PHE A 112 9.87 -6.15 -10.02
C PHE A 112 10.66 -7.09 -9.10
N SER A 113 10.67 -6.83 -7.79
CA SER A 113 11.29 -7.72 -6.81
C SER A 113 10.58 -9.07 -6.73
N ALA A 114 9.24 -9.10 -6.80
CA ALA A 114 8.48 -10.35 -6.85
C ALA A 114 8.83 -11.18 -8.09
N LEU A 115 8.84 -10.55 -9.27
CA LEU A 115 9.21 -11.20 -10.52
C LEU A 115 10.65 -11.72 -10.49
N GLY A 116 11.58 -10.95 -9.94
CA GLY A 116 12.99 -11.34 -9.78
C GLY A 116 13.22 -12.46 -8.75
N SER A 117 12.33 -12.63 -7.78
CA SER A 117 12.47 -13.63 -6.71
C SER A 117 11.85 -14.99 -7.03
N ILE A 118 11.17 -15.18 -8.18
CA ILE A 118 10.42 -16.40 -8.49
C ILE A 118 11.27 -17.67 -8.35
N SER A 119 12.49 -17.66 -8.88
CA SER A 119 13.40 -18.82 -8.83
C SER A 119 13.99 -19.10 -7.45
N MET A 120 13.86 -18.16 -6.52
CA MET A 120 14.45 -18.20 -5.17
C MET A 120 13.37 -18.20 -4.08
N ILE A 121 12.10 -18.40 -4.45
CA ILE A 121 10.95 -18.22 -3.55
C ILE A 121 10.99 -19.15 -2.33
N ASP A 122 11.61 -20.32 -2.47
CA ASP A 122 11.77 -21.33 -1.43
C ASP A 122 13.06 -21.18 -0.60
N LEU A 123 13.93 -20.22 -0.91
CA LEU A 123 15.13 -19.93 -0.12
C LEU A 123 14.85 -18.95 1.03
N GLY A 124 13.63 -18.40 1.08
CA GLY A 124 13.23 -17.38 2.03
C GLY A 124 13.64 -15.96 1.64
N GLY A 125 13.41 -15.02 2.56
CA GLY A 125 13.58 -13.59 2.31
C GLY A 125 12.27 -12.82 2.39
N VAL A 126 12.16 -11.75 1.59
CA VAL A 126 10.98 -10.88 1.59
C VAL A 126 9.86 -11.49 0.75
N ALA A 127 8.67 -11.60 1.34
CA ALA A 127 7.47 -12.11 0.67
C ALA A 127 6.85 -11.05 -0.25
N TRP A 128 7.52 -10.72 -1.36
CA TRP A 128 7.13 -9.66 -2.29
C TRP A 128 5.72 -9.84 -2.86
N PHE A 129 5.31 -11.09 -3.17
CA PHE A 129 3.95 -11.39 -3.65
C PHE A 129 2.89 -11.14 -2.57
N ALA A 130 3.21 -11.37 -1.30
CA ALA A 130 2.32 -11.00 -0.20
C ALA A 130 2.07 -9.49 -0.14
N HIS A 131 3.10 -8.67 -0.37
CA HIS A 131 2.95 -7.21 -0.39
C HIS A 131 2.05 -6.74 -1.55
N LEU A 132 2.24 -7.29 -2.75
CA LEU A 132 1.38 -7.00 -3.91
C LEU A 132 -0.07 -7.41 -3.64
N GLY A 133 -0.28 -8.63 -3.14
CA GLY A 133 -1.59 -9.17 -2.80
C GLY A 133 -2.31 -8.34 -1.75
N GLY A 134 -1.60 -7.98 -0.67
CA GLY A 134 -2.09 -7.09 0.37
C GLY A 134 -2.50 -5.73 -0.18
N PHE A 135 -1.62 -5.09 -0.97
CA PHE A 135 -1.87 -3.79 -1.57
C PHE A 135 -3.12 -3.77 -2.46
N ILE A 136 -3.23 -4.75 -3.37
CA ILE A 136 -4.39 -4.88 -4.26
C ILE A 136 -5.67 -5.15 -3.44
N THR A 137 -5.59 -6.02 -2.44
CA THR A 137 -6.71 -6.31 -1.53
C THR A 137 -7.19 -5.04 -0.85
N GLY A 138 -6.28 -4.20 -0.37
CA GLY A 138 -6.62 -2.91 0.24
C GLY A 138 -7.28 -1.93 -0.73
N VAL A 139 -6.75 -1.82 -1.96
CA VAL A 139 -7.35 -1.00 -3.02
C VAL A 139 -8.79 -1.42 -3.32
N LEU A 140 -9.09 -2.72 -3.30
CA LEU A 140 -10.43 -3.22 -3.56
C LEU A 140 -11.36 -3.07 -2.35
N LEU A 141 -10.89 -3.43 -1.15
CA LEU A 141 -11.70 -3.42 0.06
C LEU A 141 -11.98 -2.00 0.59
N VAL A 142 -11.23 -0.98 0.18
CA VAL A 142 -11.47 0.40 0.63
C VAL A 142 -12.87 0.91 0.29
N PHE A 143 -13.46 0.47 -0.82
CA PHE A 143 -14.77 0.94 -1.28
C PHE A 143 -15.93 0.50 -0.38
N PRO A 144 -16.05 -0.79 0.00
CA PRO A 144 -17.07 -1.21 0.97
C PRO A 144 -16.75 -0.81 2.42
N PHE A 145 -15.49 -0.59 2.79
CA PHE A 145 -15.11 -0.33 4.20
C PHE A 145 -15.15 1.15 4.61
N LYS A 146 -14.86 2.08 3.69
CA LYS A 146 -14.88 3.52 4.00
C LYS A 146 -16.27 3.97 4.48
N LYS A 147 -16.32 5.01 5.31
CA LYS A 147 -17.56 5.69 5.67
C LYS A 147 -18.25 6.24 4.42
N ARG A 148 -19.58 6.27 4.42
CA ARG A 148 -20.38 6.65 3.23
C ARG A 148 -20.08 8.07 2.75
N TRP A 149 -19.83 9.00 3.67
CA TRP A 149 -19.54 10.40 3.39
C TRP A 149 -18.09 10.67 2.95
N VAL A 150 -17.17 9.72 3.16
CA VAL A 150 -15.79 9.83 2.68
C VAL A 150 -15.79 9.60 1.18
N THR A 151 -15.42 10.61 0.40
CA THR A 151 -15.25 10.46 -1.05
C THR A 151 -13.77 10.22 -1.35
N PRO A 152 -13.39 9.08 -1.97
CA PRO A 152 -11.99 8.82 -2.29
C PRO A 152 -11.37 9.94 -3.11
N GLY A 153 -10.16 10.37 -2.76
CA GLY A 153 -9.47 11.47 -3.43
C GLY A 153 -9.28 11.21 -4.92
N LEU A 154 -9.05 9.96 -5.33
CA LEU A 154 -8.96 9.59 -6.75
C LEU A 154 -10.29 9.85 -7.48
N VAL A 155 -11.42 9.52 -6.85
CA VAL A 155 -12.77 9.77 -7.39
C VAL A 155 -13.07 11.26 -7.44
N ARG A 156 -12.71 12.02 -6.39
CA ARG A 156 -12.88 13.49 -6.37
C ARG A 156 -12.11 14.15 -7.51
N TRP A 157 -10.85 13.78 -7.70
CA TRP A 157 -10.01 14.30 -8.76
C TRP A 157 -10.57 13.99 -10.14
N TRP A 158 -11.02 12.76 -10.37
CA TRP A 158 -11.57 12.36 -11.66
C TRP A 158 -12.87 13.10 -11.98
N ARG A 159 -13.74 13.29 -10.98
CA ARG A 159 -14.96 14.11 -11.13
C ARG A 159 -14.61 15.56 -11.44
N ALA A 160 -13.65 16.16 -10.73
CA ALA A 160 -13.24 17.54 -10.97
C ALA A 160 -12.77 17.75 -12.42
N ARG A 161 -12.00 16.82 -12.98
CA ARG A 161 -11.56 16.88 -14.40
C ARG A 161 -12.71 16.81 -15.41
N ARG A 162 -13.83 16.16 -15.09
CA ARG A 162 -14.99 16.08 -15.99
C ARG A 162 -15.84 17.34 -16.01
N TYR A 163 -15.86 18.10 -14.92
CA TYR A 163 -16.68 19.31 -14.79
C TYR A 163 -15.90 20.60 -15.01
N TYR A 164 -14.57 20.59 -14.89
CA TYR A 164 -13.73 21.72 -15.25
C TYR A 164 -13.46 21.72 -16.77
N ARG A 165 -14.38 22.28 -17.56
CA ARG A 165 -14.02 22.80 -18.89
C ARG A 165 -13.24 24.09 -18.66
N PRO A 166 -11.98 24.22 -19.13
CA PRO A 166 -11.34 25.53 -19.15
C PRO A 166 -12.23 26.49 -19.98
N PRO A 167 -12.32 27.79 -19.62
CA PRO A 167 -13.15 28.75 -20.36
C PRO A 167 -12.74 28.90 -21.83
N TRP A 168 -11.53 28.45 -22.16
CA TRP A 168 -10.91 28.57 -23.48
C TRP A 168 -10.65 27.17 -24.01
N GLY A 169 -11.50 26.72 -24.92
CA GLY A 169 -11.36 25.43 -25.58
C GLY A 169 -10.28 25.49 -26.63
N TRP A 170 -9.18 24.77 -26.41
CA TRP A 170 -8.28 24.27 -27.44
C TRP A 170 -7.71 22.93 -26.96
N TRP A 171 -8.10 21.85 -27.63
CA TRP A 171 -7.33 20.60 -27.64
C TRP A 171 -6.72 20.48 -29.05
N PRO A 172 -5.49 19.98 -29.22
CA PRO A 172 -5.07 19.37 -30.48
C PRO A 172 -5.79 18.04 -30.71
#